data_AF-A0A550GNA0-F1
#
_entry.id   AF-A0A550GNA0-F1
#
_cell.length_a   1.000
_cell.length_b   1.000
_cell.length_c   1.000
_cell.angle_alpha   90.00
_cell.angle_beta   90.00
_cell.angle_gamma   90.00
#
_symmetry.space_group_name_H-M   'P 1'
#
loop_
_entity.id
_entity.type
_entity.pdbx_description
1 polymer ?
#
loop_
_entity_poly.entity_id
_entity_poly.type
_entity_poly.pdbx_seq_one_letter_code
_entity_poly.pdbx_strand_id
1 'polypeptide(L)'
;SPHLREVAILTVLLASAFNGLLLGVLVVMVTYRGGVVEIPKKALEHDVELMRVTIAFCMIVFGTGVIMGISGSDGGQVLPWEVPLFQLVSYAGYLYFLGRGPKKQPGEEHAAEGNRSWVAPIALGLVGTVVAAQLISGSAEFLVHMFDLHVVIAATVIGFAGSVPEHGLAILGARRGHVELGVSNLLSGIVQSVMLIFPVIALLVPVPLDGYVLYQFLAIAVTLWIVKKSIVDDGRLTIDEGLSIVVIHVLGVLLFDELSLLI
;
A
#
# COMPACT_ATOMS: atom_id res chain seq x y z
N SER A 1 -9.51 -8.96 -21.51
CA SER A 1 -8.78 -10.25 -21.54
C SER A 1 -8.60 -10.76 -20.12
N PRO A 2 -8.63 -12.08 -19.85
CA PRO A 2 -8.28 -12.65 -18.54
C PRO A 2 -6.91 -12.17 -18.00
N HIS A 3 -5.90 -12.03 -18.86
CA HIS A 3 -4.60 -11.50 -18.45
C HIS A 3 -4.66 -10.07 -17.90
N LEU A 4 -5.45 -9.18 -18.52
CA LEU A 4 -5.61 -7.80 -18.03
C LEU A 4 -6.23 -7.73 -16.62
N ARG A 5 -7.05 -8.71 -16.27
CA ARG A 5 -7.70 -8.80 -14.94
C ARG A 5 -6.69 -9.18 -13.86
N GLU A 6 -5.89 -10.19 -14.16
CA GLU A 6 -4.83 -10.69 -13.28
C GLU A 6 -3.73 -9.64 -13.09
N VAL A 7 -3.28 -8.99 -14.17
CA VAL A 7 -2.33 -7.86 -14.11
C VAL A 7 -2.85 -6.76 -13.18
N ALA A 8 -4.13 -6.39 -13.27
CA ALA A 8 -4.69 -5.30 -12.46
C ALA A 8 -4.64 -5.62 -10.95
N ILE A 9 -5.02 -6.84 -10.56
CA ILE A 9 -5.00 -7.28 -9.16
C ILE A 9 -3.57 -7.33 -8.64
N LEU A 10 -2.67 -7.99 -9.38
CA LEU A 10 -1.28 -8.14 -9.01
C LEU A 10 -0.58 -6.78 -8.90
N THR A 11 -0.85 -5.86 -9.81
CA THR A 11 -0.26 -4.51 -9.79
C THR A 11 -0.59 -3.77 -8.49
N VAL A 12 -1.84 -3.83 -8.03
CA VAL A 12 -2.25 -3.16 -6.78
C VAL A 12 -1.59 -3.80 -5.56
N LEU A 13 -1.56 -5.14 -5.53
CA LEU A 13 -0.94 -5.91 -4.46
C LEU A 13 0.59 -5.67 -4.40
N LEU A 14 1.25 -5.62 -5.56
CA LEU A 14 2.67 -5.33 -5.70
C LEU A 14 2.99 -3.88 -5.34
N ALA A 15 2.16 -2.91 -5.71
CA ALA A 15 2.34 -1.51 -5.29
C ALA A 15 2.33 -1.39 -3.75
N SER A 16 1.40 -2.08 -3.08
CA SER A 16 1.41 -2.16 -1.62
C SER A 16 2.64 -2.91 -1.09
N ALA A 17 3.10 -3.96 -1.78
CA ALA A 17 4.29 -4.71 -1.39
C ALA A 17 5.55 -3.84 -1.45
N PHE A 18 5.72 -3.05 -2.51
CA PHE A 18 6.85 -2.15 -2.69
C PHE A 18 6.83 -1.03 -1.66
N ASN A 19 5.66 -0.47 -1.35
CA ASN A 19 5.54 0.52 -0.28
C ASN A 19 5.92 -0.08 1.09
N GLY A 20 5.52 -1.31 1.38
CA GLY A 20 5.93 -2.03 2.59
C GLY A 20 7.42 -2.33 2.62
N LEU A 21 7.99 -2.80 1.52
CA LEU A 21 9.43 -3.04 1.38
C LEU A 21 10.23 -1.76 1.60
N LEU A 22 9.82 -0.65 0.96
CA LEU A 22 10.48 0.64 1.12
C LEU A 22 10.34 1.15 2.56
N LEU A 23 9.20 0.97 3.21
CA LEU A 23 9.03 1.32 4.61
C LEU A 23 10.07 0.60 5.47
N GLY A 24 10.21 -0.72 5.31
CA GLY A 24 11.21 -1.51 6.02
C GLY A 24 12.64 -1.04 5.73
N VAL A 25 12.98 -0.83 4.46
CA VAL A 25 14.32 -0.32 4.05
C VAL A 25 14.59 1.06 4.62
N LEU A 26 13.59 1.94 4.64
CA LEU A 26 13.70 3.30 5.17
C LEU A 26 13.98 3.27 6.67
N VAL A 27 13.24 2.45 7.42
CA VAL A 27 13.48 2.23 8.84
C VAL A 27 14.90 1.75 9.05
N VAL A 28 15.31 0.66 8.40
CA VAL A 28 16.67 0.11 8.53
C VAL A 28 17.73 1.15 8.18
N MET A 29 17.57 1.89 7.08
CA MET A 29 18.53 2.90 6.62
C MET A 29 18.76 4.00 7.67
N VAL A 30 17.69 4.43 8.34
CA VAL A 30 17.75 5.49 9.36
C VAL A 30 18.26 4.94 10.70
N THR A 31 17.89 3.72 11.07
CA THR A 31 18.24 3.14 12.37
C THR A 31 19.60 2.42 12.39
N TYR A 32 20.18 2.06 11.24
CA TYR A 32 21.42 1.27 11.15
C TYR A 32 22.63 1.90 11.89
N ARG A 33 22.66 3.22 12.05
CA ARG A 33 23.72 3.93 12.79
C ARG A 33 23.35 4.24 14.26
N GLY A 34 22.39 3.51 14.83
CA GLY A 34 21.90 3.71 16.19
C GLY A 34 20.83 4.81 16.33
N GLY A 35 20.23 5.22 15.21
CA GLY A 35 19.07 6.11 15.20
C GLY A 35 17.78 5.38 15.52
N VAL A 36 16.72 6.13 15.83
CA VAL A 36 15.34 5.65 15.91
C VAL A 36 14.49 6.49 14.97
N VAL A 37 13.49 5.89 14.34
CA VAL A 37 12.50 6.66 13.60
C VAL A 37 11.38 7.02 14.55
N GLU A 38 11.33 8.28 14.97
CA GLU A 38 10.22 8.78 15.78
C GLU A 38 8.96 8.86 14.92
N ILE A 39 7.84 8.39 15.47
CA ILE A 39 6.57 8.37 14.76
C ILE A 39 5.75 9.57 15.24
N PRO A 40 5.22 10.41 14.33
CA PRO A 40 4.48 11.60 14.71
C PRO A 40 3.11 11.20 15.27
N LYS A 41 3.04 10.94 16.60
CA LYS A 41 1.85 10.42 17.28
C LYS A 41 0.58 11.22 16.95
N LYS A 42 0.66 12.55 16.92
CA LYS A 42 -0.49 13.43 16.59
C LYS A 42 -0.96 13.33 15.13
N ALA A 43 -0.06 12.98 14.21
CA ALA A 43 -0.42 12.81 12.80
C ALA A 43 -0.99 11.41 12.54
N LEU A 44 -0.47 10.38 13.23
CA LEU A 44 -0.87 9.00 13.04
C LEU A 44 -1.95 8.50 14.01
N GLU A 45 -2.37 9.28 15.01
CA GLU A 45 -3.39 8.88 15.98
C GLU A 45 -4.69 8.40 15.30
N HIS A 46 -5.12 9.10 14.24
CA HIS A 46 -6.28 8.71 13.44
C HIS A 46 -5.96 7.53 12.50
N ASP A 47 -4.72 7.47 12.00
CA ASP A 47 -4.26 6.38 11.14
C ASP A 47 -4.19 5.04 11.90
N VAL A 48 -3.94 5.03 13.22
CA VAL A 48 -3.90 3.80 14.04
C VAL A 48 -5.26 3.08 14.05
N GLU A 49 -6.37 3.81 14.09
CA GLU A 49 -7.70 3.23 14.00
C GLU A 49 -7.93 2.61 12.63
N LEU A 50 -7.54 3.33 11.59
CA LEU A 50 -7.64 2.86 10.21
C LEU A 50 -6.77 1.62 9.96
N MET A 51 -5.56 1.58 10.51
CA MET A 51 -4.69 0.40 10.47
C MET A 51 -5.37 -0.80 11.12
N ARG A 52 -6.03 -0.62 12.27
CA ARG A 52 -6.75 -1.72 12.95
C ARG A 52 -7.84 -2.30 12.06
N VAL A 53 -8.63 -1.44 11.43
CA VAL A 53 -9.69 -1.84 10.48
C VAL A 53 -9.08 -2.55 9.27
N THR A 54 -8.00 -2.01 8.73
CA THR A 54 -7.29 -2.59 7.58
C THR A 54 -6.75 -3.99 7.90
N ILE A 55 -6.10 -4.16 9.07
CA ILE A 55 -5.62 -5.45 9.57
C ILE A 55 -6.79 -6.43 9.68
N ALA A 56 -7.93 -6.02 10.24
CA ALA A 56 -9.10 -6.88 10.38
C ALA A 56 -9.61 -7.36 9.01
N PHE A 57 -9.71 -6.47 8.02
CA PHE A 57 -10.11 -6.86 6.66
C PHE A 57 -9.09 -7.75 5.97
N CYS A 58 -7.79 -7.48 6.10
CA CYS A 58 -6.75 -8.36 5.56
C CYS A 58 -6.87 -9.78 6.15
N MET A 59 -7.12 -9.89 7.46
CA MET A 59 -7.31 -11.18 8.12
C MET A 59 -8.61 -11.87 7.71
N ILE A 60 -9.69 -11.12 7.44
CA ILE A 60 -10.93 -11.65 6.90
C ILE A 60 -10.69 -12.22 5.50
N VAL A 61 -10.06 -11.45 4.59
CA VAL A 61 -9.74 -11.92 3.22
C VAL A 61 -8.86 -13.16 3.26
N PHE A 62 -7.81 -13.14 4.10
CA PHE A 62 -6.93 -14.29 4.31
C PHE A 62 -7.71 -15.51 4.83
N GLY A 63 -8.53 -15.33 5.87
CA GLY A 63 -9.35 -16.39 6.46
C GLY A 63 -10.36 -16.95 5.47
N THR A 64 -11.01 -16.12 4.67
CA THR A 64 -11.92 -16.53 3.61
C THR A 64 -11.21 -17.42 2.58
N GLY A 65 -10.02 -17.02 2.11
CA GLY A 65 -9.25 -17.83 1.17
C GLY A 65 -8.82 -19.17 1.75
N VAL A 66 -8.34 -19.20 3.00
CA VAL A 66 -7.98 -20.44 3.70
C VAL A 66 -9.19 -21.37 3.86
N ILE A 67 -10.35 -20.83 4.28
CA ILE A 67 -11.57 -21.63 4.46
C ILE A 67 -12.03 -22.21 3.11
N MET A 68 -12.05 -21.41 2.05
CA MET A 68 -12.39 -21.87 0.71
C MET A 68 -11.41 -22.93 0.19
N GLY A 69 -10.12 -22.75 0.46
CA GLY A 69 -9.09 -23.70 0.06
C GLY A 69 -9.18 -25.05 0.75
N ILE A 70 -9.50 -25.08 2.04
CA ILE A 70 -9.69 -26.33 2.79
C ILE A 70 -11.02 -27.00 2.43
N SER A 71 -12.06 -26.21 2.14
CA SER A 71 -13.41 -26.72 1.88
C SER A 71 -13.58 -27.42 0.54
N GLY A 72 -12.55 -27.44 -0.32
CA GLY A 72 -12.57 -28.12 -1.61
C GLY A 72 -13.69 -27.62 -2.54
N SER A 73 -14.11 -26.36 -2.38
CA SER A 73 -15.22 -25.81 -3.17
C SER A 73 -14.85 -25.75 -4.65
N ASP A 74 -15.52 -26.58 -5.46
CA ASP A 74 -15.36 -26.69 -6.92
C ASP A 74 -15.65 -25.38 -7.69
N GLY A 75 -16.23 -24.38 -7.01
CA GLY A 75 -16.62 -23.09 -7.56
C GLY A 75 -15.53 -22.01 -7.57
N GLY A 76 -14.25 -22.37 -7.66
CA GLY A 76 -13.13 -21.42 -7.69
C GLY A 76 -12.94 -20.63 -6.39
N GLN A 77 -11.71 -20.50 -5.92
CA GLN A 77 -11.39 -19.68 -4.74
C GLN A 77 -11.45 -18.20 -5.11
N VAL A 78 -12.64 -17.64 -5.31
CA VAL A 78 -12.82 -16.23 -5.70
C VAL A 78 -13.36 -15.44 -4.51
N LEU A 79 -12.81 -14.23 -4.31
CA LEU A 79 -13.25 -13.34 -3.25
C LEU A 79 -14.76 -12.99 -3.41
N PRO A 80 -15.60 -13.20 -2.38
CA PRO A 80 -16.98 -12.76 -2.39
C PRO A 80 -17.08 -11.25 -2.54
N TRP A 81 -18.00 -10.76 -3.39
CA TRP A 81 -18.15 -9.34 -3.73
C TRP A 81 -18.60 -8.48 -2.53
N GLU A 82 -19.17 -9.09 -1.49
CA GLU A 82 -19.55 -8.43 -0.25
C GLU A 82 -18.32 -7.90 0.49
N VAL A 83 -17.21 -8.62 0.47
CA VAL A 83 -15.98 -8.25 1.18
C VAL A 83 -15.43 -6.89 0.70
N PRO A 84 -15.15 -6.68 -0.60
CA PRO A 84 -14.66 -5.39 -1.08
C PRO A 84 -15.70 -4.26 -0.93
N LEU A 85 -17.00 -4.57 -1.00
CA LEU A 85 -18.04 -3.58 -0.70
C LEU A 85 -17.93 -3.08 0.75
N PHE A 86 -17.80 -3.99 1.72
CA PHE A 86 -17.62 -3.62 3.13
C PHE A 86 -16.32 -2.87 3.37
N GLN A 87 -15.23 -3.21 2.67
CA GLN A 87 -13.97 -2.45 2.75
C GLN A 87 -14.18 -0.99 2.32
N LEU A 88 -14.83 -0.75 1.17
CA LEU A 88 -15.09 0.62 0.69
C LEU A 88 -16.03 1.40 1.62
N VAL A 89 -17.11 0.77 2.08
CA VAL A 89 -18.04 1.42 3.02
C VAL A 89 -17.33 1.79 4.32
N SER A 90 -16.48 0.90 4.83
CA SER A 90 -15.69 1.17 6.03
C SER A 90 -14.70 2.33 5.82
N TYR A 91 -14.01 2.35 4.67
CA TYR A 91 -13.07 3.42 4.34
C TYR A 91 -13.77 4.77 4.16
N ALA A 92 -14.90 4.80 3.45
CA ALA A 92 -15.73 5.99 3.28
C ALA A 92 -16.30 6.48 4.62
N GLY A 93 -16.71 5.56 5.49
CA GLY A 93 -17.14 5.88 6.85
C GLY A 93 -16.03 6.55 7.65
N TYR A 94 -14.81 6.01 7.61
CA TYR A 94 -13.64 6.63 8.24
C TYR A 94 -13.40 8.06 7.73
N LEU A 95 -13.37 8.27 6.41
CA LEU A 95 -13.18 9.60 5.82
C LEU A 95 -14.27 10.59 6.26
N TYR A 96 -15.51 10.12 6.35
CA TYR A 96 -16.64 10.93 6.82
C TYR A 96 -16.49 11.36 8.29
N PHE A 97 -16.08 10.44 9.17
CA PHE A 97 -15.84 10.76 10.58
C PHE A 97 -14.63 11.65 10.78
N LEU A 98 -13.55 11.41 10.03
CA LEU A 98 -12.36 12.26 10.05
C LEU A 98 -12.69 13.70 9.64
N GLY A 99 -13.53 13.88 8.62
CA GLY A 99 -14.01 15.20 8.17
C GLY A 99 -14.93 15.91 9.17
N ARG A 100 -15.44 15.21 10.19
CA ARG A 100 -16.28 15.76 11.26
C ARG A 100 -15.59 15.87 12.62
N GLY A 101 -14.35 15.40 12.74
CA GLY A 101 -13.56 15.56 13.96
C GLY A 101 -13.38 17.03 14.35
N PRO A 102 -13.11 17.32 15.63
CA PRO A 102 -12.91 18.70 16.08
C PRO A 102 -11.81 19.38 15.26
N LYS A 103 -12.12 20.54 14.66
CA LYS A 103 -11.14 21.38 13.96
C LYS A 103 -9.89 21.54 14.83
N LYS A 104 -8.72 21.18 14.30
CA LYS A 104 -7.41 21.39 14.94
C LYS A 104 -7.29 22.83 15.46
N GLN A 105 -6.63 22.99 16.61
CA GLN A 105 -6.27 24.30 17.20
C GLN A 105 -5.56 25.19 16.16
N PRO A 106 -5.82 26.51 16.15
CA PRO A 106 -5.25 27.46 15.19
C PRO A 106 -3.78 27.75 15.51
N GLY A 107 -2.89 26.82 15.17
CA GLY A 107 -1.44 26.94 15.43
C GLY A 107 -0.51 26.33 14.39
N GLU A 108 -1.00 25.53 13.45
CA GLU A 108 -0.23 24.98 12.32
C GLU A 108 -0.80 25.41 10.95
N GLU A 109 -1.59 26.48 10.93
CA GLU A 109 -1.89 27.17 9.68
C GLU A 109 -0.65 28.00 9.32
N HIS A 110 0.24 27.46 8.49
CA HIS A 110 0.93 28.34 7.56
C HIS A 110 -0.17 29.05 6.78
N ALA A 111 -0.39 30.32 7.14
CA ALA A 111 -1.38 31.18 6.54
C ALA A 111 -1.25 31.08 5.02
N ALA A 112 -2.16 30.33 4.40
CA ALA A 112 -2.42 30.44 2.99
C ALA A 112 -3.08 31.80 2.81
N GLU A 113 -2.26 32.85 2.74
CA GLU A 113 -2.67 34.16 2.27
C GLU A 113 -3.43 33.94 0.95
N GLY A 114 -4.61 34.56 0.86
CA GLY A 114 -5.63 34.34 -0.17
C GLY A 114 -5.20 34.72 -1.58
N ASN A 115 -4.19 34.05 -2.11
CA ASN A 115 -3.77 34.09 -3.50
C ASN A 115 -4.20 32.78 -4.14
N ARG A 116 -4.97 32.80 -5.23
CA ARG A 116 -5.40 31.62 -6.00
C ARG A 116 -4.23 30.81 -6.61
N SER A 117 -2.99 31.24 -6.35
CA SER A 117 -1.70 30.66 -6.75
C SER A 117 -1.39 29.26 -6.20
N TRP A 118 -2.17 28.67 -5.29
CA TRP A 118 -2.01 27.26 -4.88
C TRP A 118 -2.75 26.30 -5.81
N VAL A 119 -3.77 26.77 -6.53
CA VAL A 119 -4.52 25.95 -7.48
C VAL A 119 -3.66 25.54 -8.67
N ALA A 120 -2.85 26.47 -9.19
CA ALA A 120 -1.96 26.22 -10.33
C ALA A 120 -0.89 25.13 -10.06
N PRO A 121 -0.10 25.16 -8.96
CA PRO A 121 0.87 24.11 -8.66
C PRO A 121 0.21 22.78 -8.30
N ILE A 122 -0.98 22.78 -7.65
CA ILE A 122 -1.74 21.54 -7.40
C ILE A 122 -2.21 20.93 -8.73
N ALA A 123 -2.79 21.73 -9.61
CA ALA A 123 -3.24 21.28 -10.93
C ALA A 123 -2.07 20.78 -11.78
N LEU A 124 -0.95 21.49 -11.78
CA LEU A 124 0.28 21.07 -12.45
C LEU A 124 0.82 19.76 -11.88
N GLY A 125 0.80 19.60 -10.56
CA GLY A 125 1.18 18.36 -9.88
C GLY A 125 0.29 17.18 -10.29
N LEU A 126 -1.03 17.35 -10.24
CA LEU A 126 -2.01 16.33 -10.64
C LEU A 126 -1.84 15.93 -12.12
N VAL A 127 -1.72 16.91 -13.02
CA VAL A 127 -1.49 16.64 -14.44
C VAL A 127 -0.14 15.93 -14.63
N GLY A 128 0.90 16.38 -13.93
CA GLY A 128 2.22 15.75 -13.94
C GLY A 128 2.17 14.28 -13.49
N THR A 129 1.42 13.97 -12.42
CA THR A 129 1.24 12.60 -11.94
C THR A 129 0.49 11.74 -12.96
N VAL A 130 -0.58 12.25 -13.58
CA VAL A 130 -1.33 11.51 -14.61
C VAL A 130 -0.45 11.24 -15.83
N VAL A 131 0.30 12.24 -16.30
CA VAL A 131 1.22 12.09 -17.43
C VAL A 131 2.33 11.10 -17.10
N ALA A 132 2.94 11.21 -15.92
CA ALA A 132 3.96 10.27 -15.47
C ALA A 132 3.43 8.84 -15.41
N ALA A 133 2.25 8.63 -14.83
CA ALA A 133 1.60 7.32 -14.76
C ALA A 133 1.32 6.74 -16.16
N GLN A 134 0.84 7.57 -17.10
CA GLN A 134 0.63 7.15 -18.49
C GLN A 134 1.93 6.78 -19.21
N LEU A 135 2.98 7.59 -19.07
CA LEU A 135 4.28 7.33 -19.69
C LEU A 135 4.92 6.06 -19.13
N ILE A 136 4.86 5.88 -17.81
CA ILE A 136 5.39 4.73 -17.11
C ILE A 136 4.62 3.46 -17.51
N SER A 137 3.29 3.48 -17.43
CA SER A 137 2.44 2.34 -17.78
C SER A 137 2.61 1.96 -19.25
N GLY A 138 2.63 2.94 -20.16
CA GLY A 138 2.83 2.69 -21.58
C GLY A 138 4.23 2.17 -21.91
N SER A 139 5.26 2.64 -21.20
CA SER A 139 6.63 2.11 -21.35
C SER A 139 6.73 0.69 -20.82
N ALA A 140 6.10 0.39 -19.68
CA ALA A 140 6.05 -0.95 -19.13
C ALA A 140 5.31 -1.92 -20.06
N GLU A 141 4.15 -1.53 -20.59
CA GLU A 141 3.39 -2.32 -21.57
C GLU A 141 4.19 -2.55 -22.86
N PHE A 142 4.88 -1.51 -23.37
CA PHE A 142 5.77 -1.63 -24.52
C PHE A 142 6.92 -2.62 -24.27
N LEU A 143 7.59 -2.54 -23.10
CA LEU A 143 8.65 -3.47 -22.72
C LEU A 143 8.11 -4.90 -22.62
N VAL A 144 6.94 -5.08 -22.02
CA VAL A 144 6.29 -6.38 -21.89
C VAL A 144 6.00 -6.99 -23.26
N HIS A 145 5.46 -6.22 -24.20
CA HIS A 145 5.21 -6.70 -25.56
C HIS A 145 6.48 -6.94 -26.38
N MET A 146 7.48 -6.08 -26.24
CA MET A 146 8.74 -6.18 -26.99
C MET A 146 9.59 -7.38 -26.54
N PHE A 147 9.55 -7.71 -25.25
CA PHE A 147 10.33 -8.79 -24.65
C PHE A 147 9.50 -10.06 -24.36
N ASP A 148 8.23 -10.10 -24.78
CA ASP A 148 7.28 -11.19 -24.53
C ASP A 148 7.27 -11.60 -23.04
N LEU A 149 7.26 -10.60 -22.15
CA LEU A 149 7.38 -10.81 -20.71
C LEU A 149 6.10 -11.43 -20.15
N HIS A 150 6.28 -12.35 -19.21
CA HIS A 150 5.18 -12.96 -18.48
C HIS A 150 4.35 -11.90 -17.75
N VAL A 151 3.04 -12.15 -17.60
CA VAL A 151 2.08 -11.24 -16.92
C VAL A 151 2.54 -10.81 -15.53
N VAL A 152 3.25 -11.70 -14.85
CA VAL A 152 3.87 -11.50 -13.53
C VAL A 152 4.96 -10.42 -13.57
N ILE A 153 5.83 -10.47 -14.57
CA ILE A 153 6.88 -9.46 -14.75
C ILE A 153 6.24 -8.12 -15.13
N ALA A 154 5.21 -8.14 -15.98
CA ALA A 154 4.43 -6.95 -16.33
C ALA A 154 3.85 -6.26 -15.09
N ALA A 155 3.15 -7.02 -14.24
CA ALA A 155 2.57 -6.50 -13.01
C ALA A 155 3.63 -5.98 -12.01
N THR A 156 4.78 -6.65 -11.93
CA THR A 156 5.94 -6.20 -11.11
C THR A 156 6.47 -4.86 -11.59
N VAL A 157 6.73 -4.71 -12.89
CA VAL A 157 7.28 -3.47 -13.46
C VAL A 157 6.26 -2.34 -13.31
N ILE A 158 4.99 -2.58 -13.63
CA ILE A 158 3.93 -1.55 -13.51
C ILE A 158 3.72 -1.17 -12.05
N GLY A 159 3.63 -2.14 -11.13
CA GLY A 159 3.46 -1.90 -9.70
C GLY A 159 4.63 -1.12 -9.10
N PHE A 160 5.86 -1.51 -9.44
CA PHE A 160 7.07 -0.81 -8.99
C PHE A 160 7.08 0.63 -9.49
N ALA A 161 6.84 0.81 -10.78
CA ALA A 161 6.94 2.10 -11.41
C ALA A 161 5.80 3.06 -10.99
N GLY A 162 4.63 2.52 -10.65
CA GLY A 162 3.53 3.28 -10.03
C GLY A 162 3.89 3.82 -8.64
N SER A 163 4.71 3.12 -7.87
CA SER A 163 5.15 3.55 -6.54
C SER A 163 6.37 4.50 -6.54
N VAL A 164 7.05 4.67 -7.68
CA VAL A 164 8.26 5.52 -7.79
C VAL A 164 8.07 6.96 -7.27
N PRO A 165 6.96 7.68 -7.56
CA PRO A 165 6.76 9.03 -7.04
C PRO A 165 6.72 9.07 -5.51
N GLU A 166 6.01 8.11 -4.90
CA GLU A 166 5.90 7.97 -3.44
C GLU A 166 7.24 7.61 -2.81
N HIS A 167 7.99 6.73 -3.48
CA HIS A 167 9.34 6.35 -3.08
C HIS A 167 10.29 7.55 -3.08
N GLY A 168 10.21 8.38 -4.12
CA GLY A 168 10.98 9.61 -4.23
C GLY A 168 10.69 10.58 -3.08
N LEU A 169 9.41 10.76 -2.72
CA LEU A 169 9.00 11.60 -1.59
C LEU A 169 9.54 11.08 -0.25
N ALA A 170 9.43 9.78 0.00
CA ALA A 170 9.90 9.18 1.25
C ALA A 170 11.43 9.30 1.40
N ILE A 171 12.18 8.97 0.34
CA ILE A 171 13.66 9.02 0.35
C ILE A 171 14.15 10.47 0.45
N LEU A 172 13.57 11.39 -0.32
CA LEU A 172 13.99 12.80 -0.30
C LEU A 172 13.60 13.48 1.01
N GLY A 173 12.41 13.17 1.55
CA GLY A 173 11.96 13.62 2.86
C GLY A 173 12.90 13.16 3.97
N ALA A 174 13.27 11.87 3.96
CA ALA A 174 14.22 11.32 4.91
C ALA A 174 15.60 11.99 4.83
N ARG A 175 16.11 12.25 3.62
CA ARG A 175 17.37 12.99 3.42
C ARG A 175 17.32 14.44 3.93
N ARG A 176 16.14 15.03 4.01
CA ARG A 176 15.91 16.39 4.54
C ARG A 176 15.59 16.40 6.05
N GLY A 177 15.68 15.26 6.73
CA GLY A 177 15.35 15.14 8.15
C GLY A 177 13.86 15.01 8.45
N HIS A 178 13.02 14.85 7.43
CA HIS A 178 11.57 14.66 7.56
C HIS A 178 11.17 13.18 7.34
N VAL A 179 11.87 12.27 8.03
CA VAL A 179 11.64 10.81 7.92
C VAL A 179 10.20 10.46 8.30
N GLU A 180 9.68 11.11 9.33
CA GLU A 180 8.32 10.94 9.86
C GLU A 180 7.24 11.10 8.79
N LEU A 181 7.38 12.11 7.93
CA LEU A 181 6.45 12.38 6.83
C LEU A 181 6.55 11.30 5.75
N GLY A 182 7.76 10.81 5.47
CA GLY A 182 7.97 9.71 4.53
C GLY A 182 7.32 8.41 5.00
N VAL A 183 7.46 8.08 6.29
CA VAL A 183 6.82 6.91 6.91
C VAL A 183 5.29 7.02 6.84
N SER A 184 4.73 8.18 7.23
CA SER A 184 3.29 8.42 7.16
C SER A 184 2.75 8.28 5.73
N ASN A 185 3.48 8.77 4.73
CA ASN A 185 3.08 8.64 3.32
C ASN A 185 3.08 7.18 2.85
N LEU A 186 4.11 6.40 3.17
CA LEU A 186 4.18 4.99 2.78
C LEU A 186 3.07 4.17 3.46
N LEU A 187 2.81 4.45 4.73
CA LEU A 187 1.81 3.75 5.53
C LEU A 187 0.38 4.03 5.05
N SER A 188 0.07 5.29 4.78
CA SER A 188 -1.22 5.67 4.19
C SER A 188 -1.39 5.10 2.78
N GLY A 189 -0.32 5.02 1.98
CA GLY A 189 -0.31 4.36 0.67
C GLY A 189 -0.63 2.86 0.74
N ILE A 190 -0.07 2.12 1.70
CA ILE A 190 -0.41 0.71 1.96
C ILE A 190 -1.90 0.57 2.31
N VAL A 191 -2.38 1.40 3.23
CA VAL A 191 -3.78 1.39 3.67
C VAL A 191 -4.74 1.74 2.55
N GLN A 192 -4.44 2.78 1.75
CA GLN A 192 -5.23 3.17 0.59
C GLN A 192 -5.24 2.09 -0.50
N SER A 193 -4.11 1.41 -0.72
CA SER A 193 -4.02 0.30 -1.66
C SER A 193 -5.01 -0.81 -1.30
N VAL A 194 -5.16 -1.13 -0.02
CA VAL A 194 -6.01 -2.24 0.44
C VAL A 194 -7.46 -1.84 0.75
N MET A 195 -7.70 -0.61 1.23
CA MET A 195 -9.03 -0.15 1.64
C MET A 195 -9.77 0.62 0.55
N LEU A 196 -9.07 1.13 -0.47
CA LEU A 196 -9.65 1.92 -1.54
C LEU A 196 -9.39 1.31 -2.92
N ILE A 197 -8.13 1.13 -3.32
CA ILE A 197 -7.80 0.74 -4.70
C ILE A 197 -8.18 -0.73 -4.96
N PHE A 198 -7.71 -1.66 -4.13
CA PHE A 198 -7.99 -3.09 -4.26
C PHE A 198 -9.50 -3.37 -4.26
N PRO A 199 -10.32 -2.83 -3.32
CA PRO A 199 -11.75 -3.10 -3.31
C PRO A 199 -12.49 -2.57 -4.55
N VAL A 200 -12.08 -1.41 -5.10
CA VAL A 200 -12.62 -0.91 -6.38
C VAL A 200 -12.33 -1.91 -7.50
N ILE A 201 -11.10 -2.43 -7.60
CA ILE A 201 -10.74 -3.43 -8.61
C ILE A 201 -11.49 -4.75 -8.39
N ALA A 202 -11.60 -5.20 -7.14
CA ALA A 202 -12.25 -6.46 -6.76
C ALA A 202 -13.78 -6.46 -7.01
N LEU A 203 -14.42 -5.28 -7.06
CA LEU A 203 -15.82 -5.16 -7.47
C LEU A 203 -16.01 -5.21 -9.00
N LEU A 204 -14.97 -4.87 -9.76
CA LEU A 204 -15.02 -4.86 -11.23
C LEU A 204 -14.58 -6.20 -11.84
N VAL A 205 -13.74 -6.94 -11.11
CA VAL A 205 -13.02 -8.11 -11.61
C VAL A 205 -13.00 -9.20 -10.54
N PRO A 206 -13.32 -10.48 -10.87
CA PRO A 206 -13.21 -11.57 -9.91
C PRO A 206 -11.76 -11.75 -9.46
N VAL A 207 -11.54 -11.76 -8.15
CA VAL A 207 -10.20 -11.90 -7.55
C VAL A 207 -9.98 -13.34 -7.11
N PRO A 208 -9.09 -14.11 -7.76
CA PRO A 208 -8.68 -15.41 -7.23
C PRO A 208 -7.90 -15.19 -5.93
N LEU A 209 -8.25 -15.95 -4.90
CA LEU A 209 -7.60 -16.01 -3.60
C LEU A 209 -6.53 -17.10 -3.60
N ASP A 210 -5.58 -17.00 -4.52
CA ASP A 210 -4.44 -17.90 -4.59
C ASP A 210 -3.45 -17.67 -3.44
N GLY A 211 -2.45 -18.55 -3.34
CA GLY A 211 -1.45 -18.48 -2.27
C GLY A 211 -0.67 -17.17 -2.24
N TYR A 212 -0.41 -16.54 -3.38
CA TYR A 212 0.29 -15.26 -3.45
C TYR A 212 -0.58 -14.12 -2.92
N VAL A 213 -1.82 -14.03 -3.39
CA VAL A 213 -2.79 -13.03 -2.93
C VAL A 213 -2.99 -13.13 -1.42
N LEU A 214 -3.16 -14.36 -0.90
CA LEU A 214 -3.31 -14.59 0.53
C LEU A 214 -2.06 -14.21 1.32
N TYR A 215 -0.88 -14.57 0.83
CA TYR A 215 0.38 -14.15 1.43
C TYR A 215 0.49 -12.63 1.49
N GLN A 216 0.10 -11.92 0.43
CA GLN A 216 0.19 -10.48 0.38
C GLN A 216 -0.72 -9.81 1.41
N PHE A 217 -1.97 -10.28 1.57
CA PHE A 217 -2.86 -9.78 2.63
C PHE A 217 -2.28 -10.03 4.03
N LEU A 218 -1.69 -11.20 4.26
CA LEU A 218 -1.02 -11.53 5.52
C LEU A 218 0.19 -10.63 5.76
N ALA A 219 1.05 -10.44 4.75
CA ALA A 219 2.22 -9.58 4.82
C ALA A 219 1.87 -8.13 5.17
N ILE A 220 0.82 -7.59 4.54
CA ILE A 220 0.30 -6.26 4.84
C ILE A 220 -0.26 -6.20 6.27
N ALA A 221 -1.06 -7.20 6.68
CA ALA A 221 -1.60 -7.26 8.04
C ALA A 221 -0.51 -7.27 9.10
N VAL A 222 0.52 -8.08 8.93
CA VAL A 222 1.66 -8.17 9.86
C VAL A 222 2.44 -6.87 9.88
N THR A 223 2.68 -6.25 8.72
CA THR A 223 3.38 -4.96 8.62
C THR A 223 2.63 -3.85 9.35
N LEU A 224 1.33 -3.71 9.09
CA LEU A 224 0.50 -2.73 9.79
C LEU A 224 0.40 -3.03 11.29
N TRP A 225 0.40 -4.31 11.68
CA TRP A 225 0.41 -4.71 13.08
C TRP A 225 1.71 -4.33 13.79
N ILE A 226 2.88 -4.57 13.16
CA ILE A 226 4.19 -4.14 13.68
C ILE A 226 4.17 -2.63 13.88
N VAL A 227 3.88 -1.86 12.84
CA VAL A 227 3.88 -0.39 12.90
C VAL A 227 2.91 0.13 13.95
N LYS A 228 1.68 -0.41 14.00
CA LYS A 228 0.68 -0.05 15.00
C LYS A 228 1.18 -0.33 16.42
N LYS A 229 1.83 -1.49 16.64
CA LYS A 229 2.41 -1.84 17.93
C LYS A 229 3.49 -0.82 18.32
N SER A 230 4.42 -0.50 17.42
CA SER A 230 5.48 0.48 17.65
C SER A 230 4.91 1.86 18.02
N ILE A 231 3.81 2.28 17.38
CA ILE A 231 3.13 3.56 17.72
C ILE A 231 2.58 3.58 19.14
N VAL A 232 1.95 2.48 19.56
CA VAL A 232 1.26 2.35 20.85
C VAL A 232 2.24 2.18 22.00
N ASP A 233 3.33 1.44 21.80
CA ASP A 233 4.28 1.10 22.86
C ASP A 233 5.19 2.31 23.20
N ASP A 234 6.05 2.72 22.27
CA ASP A 234 7.06 3.78 22.51
C ASP A 234 7.00 4.93 21.50
N GLY A 235 6.34 4.72 20.35
CA GLY A 235 6.28 5.68 19.24
C GLY A 235 7.54 5.69 18.39
N ARG A 236 8.32 4.60 18.38
CA ARG A 236 9.59 4.51 17.67
C ARG A 236 9.65 3.24 16.84
N LEU A 237 10.08 3.36 15.60
CA LEU A 237 10.41 2.19 14.77
C LEU A 237 11.90 1.86 14.92
N THR A 238 12.18 0.61 15.25
CA THR A 238 13.53 0.07 15.47
C THR A 238 14.04 -0.75 14.29
N ILE A 239 15.32 -1.10 14.31
CA ILE A 239 15.97 -1.85 13.23
C ILE A 239 15.39 -3.26 13.05
N ASP A 240 15.00 -3.92 14.14
CA ASP A 240 14.42 -5.26 14.14
C ASP A 240 13.02 -5.28 13.53
N GLU A 241 12.22 -4.24 13.78
CA GLU A 241 10.92 -4.04 13.14
C GLU A 241 11.08 -3.75 11.64
N GLY A 242 12.00 -2.85 11.28
CA GLY A 242 12.35 -2.55 9.89
C GLY A 242 12.82 -3.79 9.12
N LEU A 243 13.73 -4.58 9.72
CA LEU A 243 14.24 -5.82 9.11
C LEU A 243 13.13 -6.85 8.93
N SER A 244 12.24 -6.99 9.92
CA SER A 244 11.09 -7.89 9.86
C SER A 244 10.16 -7.52 8.70
N ILE A 245 9.86 -6.23 8.52
CA ILE A 245 9.06 -5.72 7.38
C ILE A 245 9.75 -6.01 6.04
N VAL A 246 11.07 -5.82 5.94
CA VAL A 246 11.83 -6.17 4.73
C VAL A 246 11.73 -7.66 4.43
N VAL A 247 11.98 -8.52 5.40
CA VAL A 247 11.96 -9.99 5.21
C VAL A 247 10.59 -10.47 4.74
N ILE A 248 9.52 -9.96 5.33
CA ILE A 248 8.14 -10.32 4.94
C ILE A 248 7.89 -9.96 3.47
N HIS A 249 8.24 -8.75 3.04
CA HIS A 249 7.96 -8.34 1.66
C HIS A 249 8.90 -8.97 0.64
N VAL A 250 10.18 -9.19 0.99
CA VAL A 250 11.11 -9.94 0.14
C VAL A 250 10.62 -11.37 -0.04
N LEU A 251 10.15 -12.03 1.03
CA LEU A 251 9.60 -13.37 0.94
C LEU A 251 8.34 -13.40 0.06
N GLY A 252 7.50 -12.37 0.11
CA GLY A 252 6.35 -12.23 -0.80
C GLY A 252 6.77 -12.13 -2.28
N VAL A 253 7.79 -11.33 -2.58
CA VAL A 253 8.34 -11.21 -3.94
C VAL A 253 8.97 -12.53 -4.41
N LEU A 254 9.67 -13.25 -3.53
CA LEU A 254 10.24 -14.57 -3.87
C LEU A 254 9.16 -15.63 -4.09
N LEU A 255 8.12 -15.65 -3.26
CA LEU A 255 6.99 -16.56 -3.41
C LEU A 255 6.26 -16.31 -4.75
N PHE A 256 6.14 -15.04 -5.15
CA PHE A 256 5.56 -14.65 -6.43
C PHE A 256 6.33 -15.22 -7.61
N ASP A 257 7.67 -15.14 -7.58
CA ASP A 257 8.55 -15.65 -8.63
C ASP A 257 8.41 -17.17 -8.77
N GLU A 258 8.47 -17.91 -7.66
CA GLU A 258 8.27 -19.37 -7.63
C GLU A 258 6.87 -19.78 -8.13
N LEU A 259 5.81 -19.10 -7.69
CA LEU A 259 4.45 -19.36 -8.18
C LEU A 259 4.32 -19.03 -9.67
N SER A 260 5.02 -18.01 -10.16
CA SER A 260 5.00 -17.62 -11.56
C SER A 260 5.73 -18.58 -12.49
N LEU A 261 6.73 -19.31 -11.98
CA LEU A 261 7.47 -20.33 -12.73
C LEU A 261 6.74 -21.68 -12.80
N LEU A 262 5.77 -21.90 -11.91
CA LEU A 262 4.97 -23.13 -11.85
C LEU A 262 3.73 -23.10 -12.77
N ILE A 263 3.37 -21.93 -13.31
CA ILE A 263 2.22 -21.70 -14.21
C ILE A 263 2.72 -21.56 -15.65
#